data_AF-A0A7V2RQA3-F1
#
_entry.id   AF-A0A7V2RQA3-F1
#
_cell.length_a   1.000
_cell.length_b   1.000
_cell.length_c   1.000
_cell.angle_alpha   90.00
_cell.angle_beta   90.00
_cell.angle_gamma   90.00
#
_symmetry.space_group_name_H-M   'P 1'
#
loop_
_entity.id
_entity.type
_entity.pdbx_description
1 polymer ?
#
loop_
_entity_poly.entity_id
_entity_poly.type
_entity_poly.pdbx_seq_one_letter_code
_entity_poly.pdbx_strand_id
1 'polypeptide(L)' 'MDTNTIINQPFSNVQLELLKLFASNVPDKDLLEIKAVLAKYFFEKAKDAADKAWDEKGLDEKTLLNTHRRTPYKKEK' A
#
# COMPACT_ATOMS: atom_id res chain seq x y z
N MET A 1 -0.56 38.48 28.43
CA MET A 1 0.33 37.33 28.16
C MET A 1 -0.51 36.38 27.35
N ASP A 2 -0.61 36.64 26.04
CA ASP A 2 -1.51 35.89 25.18
C ASP A 2 -0.67 34.84 24.46
N THR A 3 -0.69 33.62 25.00
CA THR A 3 -0.06 32.47 24.37
C THR A 3 -0.89 32.06 23.16
N ASN A 4 -0.63 32.73 22.04
CA ASN A 4 -1.19 32.40 20.74
C ASN A 4 -0.76 30.97 20.39
N THR A 5 -1.62 30.02 20.73
CA THR A 5 -1.36 28.60 20.57
C THR A 5 -1.49 28.32 19.08
N ILE A 6 -0.35 28.16 18.39
CA ILE A 6 -0.35 27.75 16.99
C ILE A 6 -1.02 26.37 16.94
N ILE A 7 -2.28 26.33 16.50
CA ILE A 7 -2.99 25.07 16.26
C ILE A 7 -2.30 24.43 15.06
N ASN A 8 -1.34 23.57 15.33
CA ASN A 8 -0.70 22.74 14.32
C ASN A 8 -1.73 21.71 13.87
N GLN A 9 -2.34 21.89 12.70
CA GLN A 9 -3.32 20.95 12.17
C GLN A 9 -2.60 19.62 11.85
N PRO A 10 -2.81 18.57 12.66
CA PRO A 10 -1.96 17.37 12.61
C PRO A 10 -2.31 16.46 11.43
N PHE A 11 -3.38 16.79 10.71
CA PHE A 11 -3.93 15.99 9.63
C PHE A 11 -3.68 16.65 8.28
N SER A 12 -3.33 15.84 7.30
CA SER A 12 -3.29 16.28 5.90
C SER A 12 -4.70 16.60 5.41
N ASN A 13 -4.81 17.38 4.33
CA ASN A 13 -6.10 17.72 3.72
C ASN A 13 -6.94 16.47 3.41
N VAL A 14 -6.31 15.39 2.93
CA VAL A 14 -7.01 14.12 2.62
C VAL A 14 -7.53 13.45 3.89
N GLN A 15 -6.76 13.47 4.98
CA GLN A 15 -7.19 12.90 6.26
C GLN A 15 -8.40 13.65 6.83
N LEU A 16 -8.45 14.97 6.65
CA LEU A 16 -9.60 15.79 7.10
C LEU A 16 -10.85 15.54 6.27
N GLU A 17 -10.73 15.40 4.95
CA GLU A 17 -11.87 15.04 4.09
C GLU A 17 -12.41 13.64 4.42
N LEU A 18 -11.54 12.67 4.71
CA LEU A 18 -11.96 11.35 5.18
C LEU A 18 -12.69 11.44 6.54
N LEU A 19 -12.22 12.26 7.47
CA LEU A 19 -12.89 12.47 8.75
C LEU A 19 -14.27 13.11 8.59
N LYS A 20 -14.42 14.09 7.69
CA LYS A 20 -15.74 14.68 7.36
C LYS A 20 -16.68 13.65 6.74
N LEU A 21 -16.17 12.81 5.85
CA LEU A 21 -16.94 11.72 5.26
C LEU A 21 -17.43 10.75 6.35
N PHE A 22 -16.56 10.34 7.27
CA PHE A 22 -16.94 9.46 8.39
C PHE A 22 -17.92 10.12 9.37
N ALA A 23 -17.82 11.43 9.56
CA ALA A 23 -18.76 12.19 10.40
C ALA A 23 -20.18 12.28 9.81
N SER A 24 -20.38 11.93 8.54
CA SER A 24 -21.67 12.04 7.83
C SER A 24 -22.64 10.88 8.11
N ASN A 25 -22.43 10.14 9.22
CA ASN A 25 -23.21 8.96 9.61
C ASN A 25 -23.30 7.90 8.50
N VAL A 26 -22.18 7.69 7.79
CA VAL A 26 -22.06 6.70 6.72
C VAL A 26 -22.20 5.30 7.32
N PRO A 27 -23.04 4.42 6.76
CA PRO A 27 -23.16 3.04 7.23
C PRO A 27 -21.80 2.32 7.22
N ASP A 28 -21.54 1.47 8.22
CA ASP A 28 -20.28 0.70 8.31
C ASP A 28 -19.97 -0.10 7.05
N LYS A 29 -21.01 -0.60 6.37
CA LYS A 29 -20.87 -1.31 5.09
C LYS A 29 -20.22 -0.42 4.02
N ASP A 30 -20.67 0.82 3.90
CA ASP A 30 -20.17 1.74 2.90
C ASP A 30 -18.74 2.20 3.25
N LEU A 31 -18.42 2.30 4.55
CA LEU A 31 -17.04 2.53 5.02
C LEU A 31 -16.09 1.39 4.61
N LEU A 32 -16.55 0.13 4.70
CA LEU A 32 -15.79 -1.03 4.23
C LEU A 32 -15.60 -1.01 2.71
N GLU A 33 -16.62 -0.59 1.95
CA GLU A 33 -16.52 -0.44 0.50
C GLU A 33 -15.51 0.66 0.11
N ILE A 34 -15.54 1.82 0.78
CA ILE A 34 -14.56 2.90 0.58
C ILE A 34 -13.13 2.39 0.87
N LYS A 35 -12.95 1.63 1.96
CA LYS A 35 -11.66 1.01 2.28
C LYS A 35 -11.20 0.06 1.16
N ALA A 36 -12.11 -0.75 0.62
CA ALA A 36 -11.79 -1.68 -0.47
C ALA A 36 -11.37 -0.94 -1.75
N VAL A 37 -12.04 0.16 -2.09
CA VAL A 37 -11.68 1.02 -3.23
C VAL A 37 -10.28 1.60 -3.06
N LEU A 38 -9.96 2.14 -1.89
CA LEU A 38 -8.62 2.66 -1.60
C LEU A 38 -7.56 1.56 -1.66
N ALA A 39 -7.83 0.39 -1.07
CA ALA A 39 -6.92 -0.74 -1.11
C ALA A 39 -6.63 -1.20 -2.54
N LYS A 40 -7.66 -1.29 -3.38
CA LYS A 40 -7.52 -1.63 -4.80
C LYS A 40 -6.63 -0.64 -5.54
N TYR A 41 -6.85 0.66 -5.35
CA TYR A 41 -6.02 1.70 -5.99
C TYR A 41 -4.53 1.57 -5.62
N PHE A 42 -4.22 1.38 -4.33
CA PHE A 42 -2.83 1.21 -3.91
C PHE A 42 -2.23 -0.11 -4.38
N PHE A 43 -3.04 -1.18 -4.44
CA PHE A 43 -2.61 -2.47 -4.98
C PHE A 43 -2.24 -2.37 -6.46
N GLU A 44 -3.08 -1.74 -7.29
CA GLU A 44 -2.80 -1.55 -8.72
C GLU A 44 -1.51 -0.77 -8.92
N LYS A 45 -1.32 0.33 -8.18
CA LYS A 45 -0.08 1.11 -8.23
C LYS A 45 1.15 0.30 -7.78
N ALA A 46 1.02 -0.53 -6.76
CA ALA A 46 2.10 -1.39 -6.29
C ALA A 46 2.43 -2.49 -7.31
N LYS A 47 1.42 -3.07 -7.95
CA LYS A 47 1.58 -4.05 -9.03
C LYS A 47 2.33 -3.43 -10.21
N ASP A 48 1.91 -2.26 -10.69
CA ASP A 48 2.58 -1.59 -11.81
C ASP A 48 4.03 -1.22 -11.48
N ALA A 49 4.29 -0.80 -10.24
CA ALA A 49 5.65 -0.56 -9.77
C ALA A 49 6.50 -1.85 -9.73
N ALA A 50 5.90 -2.97 -9.35
CA ALA A 50 6.55 -4.28 -9.36
C ALA A 50 6.85 -4.75 -10.78
N ASP A 51 5.88 -4.63 -11.70
CA ASP A 51 6.05 -4.96 -13.12
C ASP A 51 7.20 -4.14 -13.72
N LYS A 52 7.22 -2.82 -13.49
CA LYS A 52 8.32 -1.96 -13.94
C LYS A 52 9.68 -2.37 -13.35
N ALA A 53 9.74 -2.65 -12.06
CA ALA A 53 10.97 -3.09 -11.41
C ALA A 53 11.45 -4.47 -11.92
N TRP A 54 10.52 -5.30 -12.37
CA TRP A 54 10.79 -6.60 -12.96
C TRP A 54 11.43 -6.47 -14.34
N ASP A 55 10.86 -5.60 -15.18
CA ASP A 55 11.37 -5.27 -16.52
C ASP A 55 12.74 -4.60 -16.46
N GLU A 56 12.92 -3.61 -15.57
CA GLU A 56 14.20 -2.90 -15.40
C GLU A 56 15.34 -3.84 -14.97
N LYS A 57 15.02 -4.88 -14.20
CA LYS A 57 15.99 -5.88 -13.76
C LYS A 57 16.23 -6.97 -14.81
N GLY A 58 15.55 -6.93 -15.96
CA GLY A 58 15.65 -7.93 -17.00
C GLY A 58 15.28 -9.34 -16.51
N LEU A 59 14.36 -9.43 -15.55
CA LEU A 59 13.94 -10.70 -14.98
C LEU A 59 13.05 -11.42 -16.01
N ASP A 60 13.64 -12.30 -16.80
CA ASP A 60 12.90 -13.17 -17.72
C ASP A 60 12.39 -14.42 -16.98
N GLU A 61 11.18 -14.88 -17.30
CA GLU A 61 10.56 -16.08 -16.75
C GLU A 61 11.47 -17.31 -16.93
N LYS A 62 12.17 -17.40 -18.07
CA LYS A 62 13.18 -18.44 -18.32
C LYS A 62 14.36 -18.36 -17.35
N THR A 63 14.76 -17.18 -16.91
CA THR A 63 15.90 -17.02 -15.99
C THR A 63 15.53 -17.55 -14.61
N LEU A 64 14.30 -17.30 -14.16
CA LEU A 64 13.79 -17.80 -12.88
C LEU A 64 13.57 -19.31 -12.88
N LEU A 65 13.03 -19.86 -13.97
CA LEU A 65 12.83 -21.30 -14.13
C LEU A 65 14.16 -22.06 -14.15
N ASN A 66 15.20 -21.49 -14.76
CA ASN A 66 16.51 -22.14 -14.90
C ASN A 66 17.45 -21.90 -13.70
N THR A 67 17.18 -20.92 -12.84
CA THR A 67 17.96 -20.69 -11.63
C THR A 67 17.33 -21.42 -10.44
N HIS A 68 17.82 -22.62 -10.15
CA HIS A 68 17.52 -23.31 -8.89
C HIS A 68 18.18 -22.59 -7.70
N ARG A 69 17.61 -21.45 -7.27
CA ARG A 69 17.99 -20.75 -6.03
C ARG A 69 17.43 -21.41 -4.77
N ARG A 70 17.30 -22.73 -4.79
CA ARG A 70 16.89 -23.51 -3.62
C ARG A 70 18.07 -23.58 -2.65
N THR A 71 17.77 -23.61 -1.36
CA THR A 71 18.77 -23.94 -0.34
C THR A 71 19.30 -25.36 -0.58
N PRO A 72 20.62 -25.61 -0.48
CA PRO A 72 21.18 -26.95 -0.62
C PRO A 72 20.58 -27.92 0.38
N TYR A 73 20.21 -29.12 -0.04
CA TYR A 73 19.68 -30.14 0.87
C TYR A 73 20.80 -30.62 1.81
N LYS A 74 20.55 -30.54 3.12
CA LYS A 74 21.47 -31.01 4.15
C LYS A 74 21.43 -32.53 4.14
N LYS A 75 22.47 -33.18 3.60
CA LYS A 75 22.63 -34.64 3.72
C LYS A 75 22.93 -34.97 5.18
N GLU A 76 22.03 -35.67 5.85
CA GLU A 76 22.28 -36.25 7.17
C GLU A 76 23.32 -37.38 7.01
N LYS A 77 24.25 -37.46 7.96
CA LYS A 77 25.35 -38.43 8.00
C LYS A 77 24.93 -39.70 8.70
#